data_AF-F4GSK0-F1
#
_entry.id   AF-F4GSK0-F1
#
_cell.length_a   1.000
_cell.length_b   1.000
_cell.length_c   1.000
_cell.angle_alpha   90.00
_cell.angle_beta   90.00
_cell.angle_gamma   90.00
#
_symmetry.space_group_name_H-M   'P 1'
#
loop_
_entity.id
_entity.type
_entity.pdbx_description
1 polymer ?
#
loop_
_entity_poly.entity_id
_entity_poly.type
_entity_poly.pdbx_seq_one_letter_code
_entity_poly.pdbx_strand_id
1 'polypeptide(L)'
;MPLFGNALWLEYEDLLSRPIWADLTTTLERREVLAAVAQAGQWISVYYGWRPNLPDEGDNHLIELAVAGGAQAIVTHNVRDIARGELAWKELQVLTPAQCLENLP
;
A
#
# COMPACT_ATOMS: atom_id res chain seq x y z
N MET A 1 3.31 -2.33 11.73
CA MET A 1 3.38 -0.88 11.43
C MET A 1 3.22 -0.68 9.92
N PRO A 2 2.33 0.22 9.46
CA PRO A 2 2.18 0.54 8.04
C PRO A 2 3.42 1.22 7.45
N LEU A 3 3.67 0.98 6.17
CA LEU A 3 4.77 1.60 5.42
C LEU A 3 4.21 2.42 4.27
N PHE A 4 4.81 3.58 4.01
CA PHE A 4 4.40 4.48 2.93
C PHE A 4 5.59 4.90 2.10
N GLY A 5 5.35 5.12 0.81
CA GLY A 5 6.26 5.81 -0.09
C GLY A 5 5.49 6.87 -0.88
N ASN A 6 6.21 7.71 -1.63
CA ASN A 6 5.60 8.80 -2.41
C ASN A 6 4.44 8.33 -3.30
N ALA A 7 4.65 7.25 -4.07
CA ALA A 7 3.65 6.75 -5.01
C ALA A 7 2.34 6.34 -4.30
N LEU A 8 2.43 5.44 -3.31
CA LEU A 8 1.27 4.98 -2.54
C LEU A 8 0.56 6.13 -1.81
N TRP A 9 1.31 7.10 -1.30
CA TRP A 9 0.72 8.27 -0.65
C TRP A 9 -0.08 9.13 -1.63
N LEU A 10 0.47 9.38 -2.82
CA LEU A 10 -0.21 10.13 -3.88
C LEU A 10 -1.47 9.40 -4.38
N GLU A 11 -1.46 8.07 -4.41
CA GLU A 11 -2.67 7.29 -4.72
C GLU A 11 -3.77 7.49 -3.68
N TYR A 12 -3.39 7.55 -2.39
CA TYR A 12 -4.36 7.84 -1.33
C TYR A 12 -4.89 9.27 -1.43
N GLU A 13 -4.04 10.26 -1.69
CA GLU A 13 -4.46 11.64 -1.88
C GLU A 13 -5.38 11.79 -3.10
N ASP A 14 -5.04 11.16 -4.23
CA ASP A 14 -5.91 11.14 -5.42
C ASP A 14 -7.26 10.52 -5.08
N LEU A 15 -7.29 9.30 -4.53
CA LEU A 15 -8.51 8.58 -4.18
C LEU A 15 -9.40 9.39 -3.23
N LEU A 16 -8.81 9.92 -2.16
CA LEU A 16 -9.52 10.69 -1.15
C LEU A 16 -9.82 12.12 -1.58
N SER A 17 -9.35 12.60 -2.73
CA SER A 17 -9.76 13.88 -3.29
C SER A 17 -10.98 13.78 -4.21
N ARG A 18 -11.34 12.56 -4.66
CA ARG A 18 -12.41 12.34 -5.64
C ARG A 18 -13.76 12.90 -5.17
N PRO A 19 -14.62 13.36 -6.10
CA PRO A 19 -15.91 13.96 -5.76
C PRO A 19 -16.93 12.93 -5.21
N ILE A 20 -16.71 11.64 -5.41
CA ILE A 20 -17.60 10.57 -4.93
C ILE A 20 -17.82 10.59 -3.40
N TRP A 21 -16.90 11.21 -2.65
CA TRP A 21 -16.98 11.31 -1.20
C TRP A 21 -17.72 12.54 -0.68
N ALA A 22 -18.09 13.49 -1.56
CA ALA A 22 -18.53 14.83 -1.17
C ALA A 22 -19.79 14.83 -0.29
N ASP A 23 -20.68 13.85 -0.49
CA ASP A 23 -21.93 13.72 0.29
C ASP A 23 -21.74 12.93 1.60
N LEU A 24 -20.58 12.28 1.78
CA LEU A 24 -20.29 11.41 2.92
C LEU A 24 -19.35 12.05 3.93
N THR A 25 -18.37 12.82 3.44
CA THR A 25 -17.30 13.40 4.26
C THR A 25 -16.81 14.71 3.66
N THR A 26 -16.37 15.60 4.53
CA THR A 26 -15.65 16.81 4.14
C THR A 26 -14.22 16.48 3.69
N THR A 27 -13.60 17.40 2.96
CA THR A 27 -12.16 17.30 2.63
C THR A 27 -11.29 17.32 3.88
N LEU A 28 -11.71 18.01 4.95
CA LEU A 28 -10.94 18.06 6.20
C LEU A 28 -10.93 16.69 6.89
N GLU A 29 -12.08 16.05 7.07
CA GLU A 29 -12.18 14.72 7.69
C GLU A 29 -11.33 13.68 6.94
N ARG A 30 -11.36 13.69 5.60
CA ARG A 30 -10.53 12.79 4.78
C ARG A 30 -9.03 13.04 4.98
N ARG A 31 -8.61 14.31 5.13
CA ARG A 31 -7.22 14.66 5.43
C ARG A 31 -6.81 14.28 6.85
N GLU A 32 -7.73 14.35 7.81
CA GLU A 32 -7.48 13.89 9.19
C GLU A 32 -7.26 12.38 9.25
N VAL A 33 -8.02 11.60 8.47
CA VAL A 33 -7.77 10.15 8.31
C VAL A 33 -6.37 9.91 7.75
N LEU A 34 -5.97 10.61 6.69
CA LEU A 34 -4.60 10.49 6.17
C LEU A 34 -3.55 10.87 7.19
N ALA A 35 -3.74 11.98 7.91
CA ALA A 35 -2.81 12.41 8.95
C ALA A 35 -2.66 11.36 10.07
N ALA A 36 -3.76 10.72 10.49
CA ALA A 36 -3.73 9.63 11.47
C ALA A 36 -2.99 8.40 10.93
N VAL A 37 -3.21 8.04 9.66
CA VAL A 37 -2.50 6.95 8.97
C VAL A 37 -1.00 7.22 8.87
N ALA A 38 -0.61 8.45 8.51
CA ALA A 38 0.80 8.87 8.48
C ALA A 38 1.45 8.83 9.87
N GLN A 39 0.74 9.28 10.90
CA GLN A 39 1.23 9.25 12.28
C GLN A 39 1.51 7.82 12.76
N ALA A 40 0.71 6.85 12.30
CA ALA A 40 0.82 5.45 12.70
C ALA A 40 1.88 4.65 11.91
N GLY A 41 2.42 5.18 10.82
CA GLY A 41 3.32 4.45 9.94
C GLY A 41 4.69 5.10 9.71
N GLN A 42 5.46 4.49 8.83
CA GLN A 42 6.83 4.90 8.52
C GLN A 42 6.97 5.24 7.04
N TRP A 43 7.64 6.36 6.75
CA TRP A 43 7.98 6.74 5.38
C TRP A 43 9.25 6.03 4.92
N ILE A 44 9.20 5.42 3.75
CA ILE A 44 10.30 4.69 3.13
C ILE A 44 10.67 5.37 1.81
N SER A 45 11.93 5.75 1.68
CA SER A 45 12.49 6.20 0.41
C SER A 45 12.82 4.99 -0.46
N VAL A 46 12.01 4.76 -1.49
CA VAL A 46 12.21 3.68 -2.46
C VAL A 46 13.10 4.19 -3.60
N TYR A 47 14.19 3.47 -3.86
CA TYR A 47 15.05 3.71 -5.03
C TYR A 47 14.72 2.67 -6.08
N TYR A 48 13.95 3.07 -7.11
CA TYR A 48 13.54 2.24 -8.23
C TYR A 48 14.77 1.67 -8.97
N GLY A 49 15.09 0.40 -8.73
CA GLY A 49 16.31 -0.23 -9.27
C GLY A 49 16.08 -1.55 -10.00
N TRP A 50 14.89 -2.15 -9.87
CA TRP A 50 14.56 -3.46 -10.44
C TRP A 50 13.03 -3.59 -10.57
N ARG A 51 12.54 -4.21 -11.66
CA ARG A 51 11.08 -4.37 -11.89
C ARG A 51 10.60 -5.75 -11.44
N PRO A 52 9.63 -5.84 -10.52
CA PRO A 52 9.01 -7.11 -10.12
C PRO A 52 8.08 -7.72 -11.19
N ASN A 53 7.79 -6.97 -12.26
CA ASN A 53 6.98 -7.38 -13.41
C ASN A 53 5.61 -7.96 -13.02
N LEU A 54 4.88 -7.24 -12.17
CA LEU A 54 3.49 -7.57 -11.88
C LEU A 54 2.61 -7.41 -13.14
N PRO A 55 1.49 -8.16 -13.23
CA PRO A 55 0.52 -8.01 -14.32
C PRO A 55 -0.02 -6.58 -14.47
N ASP A 56 -0.21 -5.87 -13.35
CA ASP A 56 -0.46 -4.44 -13.33
C ASP A 56 0.87 -3.70 -13.08
N GLU A 57 1.36 -2.99 -14.09
CA GLU A 57 2.62 -2.25 -13.95
C GLU A 57 2.55 -1.14 -12.90
N GLY A 58 1.35 -0.59 -12.65
CA GLY A 58 1.12 0.43 -11.63
C GLY A 58 1.41 -0.09 -10.24
N ASP A 59 1.11 -1.37 -9.96
CA ASP A 59 1.26 -1.99 -8.64
C ASP A 59 2.71 -2.36 -8.29
N ASN A 60 3.65 -2.29 -9.24
CA ASN A 60 5.05 -2.67 -9.01
C ASN A 60 5.68 -1.91 -7.83
N HIS A 61 5.29 -0.65 -7.65
CA HIS A 61 5.81 0.21 -6.59
C HIS A 61 5.46 -0.32 -5.18
N LEU A 62 4.39 -1.11 -5.03
CA LEU A 62 3.99 -1.74 -3.77
C LEU A 62 5.00 -2.80 -3.34
N ILE A 63 5.49 -3.60 -4.30
CA ILE A 63 6.51 -4.62 -4.04
C ILE A 63 7.83 -3.95 -3.67
N GLU A 64 8.24 -2.92 -4.42
CA GLU A 64 9.49 -2.21 -4.16
C GLU A 64 9.46 -1.52 -2.79
N LEU A 65 8.34 -0.89 -2.43
CA LEU A 65 8.11 -0.32 -1.10
C LEU A 65 8.21 -1.38 0.00
N ALA A 66 7.50 -2.50 -0.19
CA ALA A 66 7.50 -3.58 0.78
C ALA A 66 8.91 -4.13 1.02
N VAL A 67 9.69 -4.36 -0.04
CA VAL A 67 11.06 -4.87 0.07
C VAL A 67 12.00 -3.82 0.68
N ALA A 68 11.95 -2.58 0.20
CA ALA A 68 12.81 -1.50 0.72
C ALA A 68 12.58 -1.21 2.20
N GLY A 69 11.32 -1.33 2.66
CA GLY A 69 10.94 -1.11 4.04
C GLY A 69 10.96 -2.36 4.93
N GLY A 70 11.32 -3.54 4.39
CA GLY A 70 11.33 -4.79 5.15
C GLY A 70 9.94 -5.20 5.66
N ALA A 71 8.90 -4.99 4.85
CA ALA A 71 7.54 -5.35 5.19
C ALA A 71 7.39 -6.87 5.38
N GLN A 72 6.60 -7.26 6.39
CA GLN A 72 6.21 -8.66 6.58
C GLN A 72 5.12 -9.08 5.59
N ALA A 73 4.24 -8.15 5.22
CA ALA A 73 3.12 -8.42 4.33
C ALA A 73 2.71 -7.21 3.51
N ILE A 74 2.19 -7.47 2.31
CA ILE A 74 1.31 -6.56 1.56
C ILE A 74 -0.13 -6.96 1.84
N VAL A 75 -0.93 -6.00 2.28
CA VAL A 75 -2.36 -6.20 2.57
C VAL A 75 -3.18 -5.66 1.42
N THR A 76 -3.88 -6.53 0.69
CA THR A 76 -4.67 -6.15 -0.49
C THR A 76 -5.86 -7.07 -0.72
N HIS A 77 -6.92 -6.55 -1.34
CA HIS A 77 -7.97 -7.40 -1.90
C HIS A 77 -7.57 -8.02 -3.24
N ASN A 78 -6.61 -7.45 -3.97
CA ASN A 78 -6.11 -7.98 -5.24
C ASN A 78 -4.95 -8.97 -5.05
N VAL A 79 -5.16 -9.99 -4.20
CA VAL A 79 -4.12 -10.97 -3.87
C VAL A 79 -3.58 -11.67 -5.12
N ARG A 80 -4.47 -11.98 -6.07
CA ARG A 80 -4.12 -12.75 -7.27
C ARG A 80 -3.07 -12.04 -8.11
N ASP A 81 -3.21 -10.74 -8.33
CA ASP A 81 -2.35 -10.03 -9.27
C ASP A 81 -1.03 -9.61 -8.58
N ILE A 82 -1.05 -9.30 -7.27
CA ILE A 82 0.16 -9.02 -6.48
C ILE A 82 1.02 -10.28 -6.26
N ALA A 83 0.41 -11.45 -6.01
CA ALA A 83 1.16 -12.68 -5.72
C ALA A 83 1.80 -13.35 -6.95
N ARG A 84 1.54 -12.85 -8.16
CA ARG A 84 1.97 -13.47 -9.43
C ARG A 84 3.24 -12.87 -10.04
N GLY A 85 3.89 -11.93 -9.37
CA GLY A 85 5.15 -11.34 -9.85
C GLY A 85 6.25 -12.38 -10.06
N GLU A 86 7.11 -12.13 -11.06
CA GLU A 86 8.24 -13.01 -11.39
C GLU A 86 9.28 -13.11 -10.27
N LEU A 87 9.30 -12.10 -9.39
CA LEU A 87 10.14 -12.01 -8.21
C LEU A 87 9.32 -12.33 -6.94
N ALA A 88 9.01 -13.61 -6.74
CA ALA A 88 8.34 -14.05 -5.52
C ALA A 88 9.31 -13.98 -4.32
N TRP A 89 9.16 -12.97 -3.47
CA TRP A 89 9.92 -12.82 -2.23
C TRP A 89 9.35 -13.76 -1.17
N LYS A 90 10.08 -14.83 -0.83
CA LYS A 90 9.60 -15.88 0.09
C LYS A 90 9.17 -15.37 1.47
N GLU A 91 9.74 -14.24 1.90
CA GLU A 91 9.52 -13.64 3.21
C GLU A 91 8.38 -12.61 3.22
N LEU A 92 7.91 -12.18 2.03
CA LEU A 92 6.85 -11.20 1.90
C LEU A 92 5.50 -11.90 1.68
N GLN A 93 4.62 -11.79 2.67
CA GLN A 93 3.28 -12.34 2.57
C GLN A 93 2.35 -11.43 1.75
N VAL A 94 1.38 -12.02 1.06
CA VAL A 94 0.29 -11.27 0.42
C VAL A 94 -1.01 -11.71 1.08
N LEU A 95 -1.60 -10.82 1.89
CA LEU A 95 -2.75 -11.12 2.74
C LEU A 95 -3.94 -10.26 2.36
N THR A 96 -5.15 -10.79 2.52
CA THR A 96 -6.36 -9.96 2.58
C THR A 96 -6.41 -9.19 3.91
N PRO A 97 -7.18 -8.09 4.01
CA PRO A 97 -7.36 -7.39 5.29
C PRO A 97 -7.85 -8.27 6.43
N ALA A 98 -8.79 -9.18 6.16
CA ALA A 98 -9.28 -10.15 7.14
C ALA A 98 -8.16 -11.07 7.63
N GLN A 99 -7.36 -11.63 6.71
CA GLN A 99 -6.21 -12.46 7.06
C GLN A 99 -5.14 -11.66 7.81
N CYS A 100 -4.91 -10.39 7.47
CA CYS A 100 -3.96 -9.56 8.20
C CYS A 100 -4.37 -9.44 9.67
N LEU A 101 -5.65 -9.16 9.95
CA LEU A 101 -6.16 -9.03 11.32
C LEU A 101 -6.09 -10.34 12.12
N GLU A 102 -6.22 -11.48 11.44
CA GLU A 102 -6.11 -12.81 12.06
C GLU A 102 -4.65 -13.22 12.34
N ASN A 103 -3.72 -12.86 11.45
CA ASN A 103 -2.34 -13.38 11.47
C ASN A 103 -1.30 -12.39 12.03
N LEU A 104 -1.60 -11.08 12.04
CA LEU A 104 -0.69 -10.01 12.46
C LEU A 104 -1.42 -9.10 13.46
N PRO A 105 -1.26 -9.33 14.79
CA PRO A 105 -1.85 -8.49 15.83
C PRO A 105 -1.16 -7.13 15.97
#